data_AF-A0A935AKZ4-F1
#
_entry.id   AF-A0A935AKZ4-F1
#
_cell.length_a   1.000
_cell.length_b   1.000
_cell.length_c   1.000
_cell.angle_alpha   90.00
_cell.angle_beta   90.00
_cell.angle_gamma   90.00
#
_symmetry.space_group_name_H-M   'P 1'
#
loop_
_entity.id
_entity.type
_entity.pdbx_description
1 polymer ?
#
loop_
_entity_poly.entity_id
_entity_poly.type
_entity_poly.pdbx_seq_one_letter_code
_entity_poly.pdbx_strand_id
1 'polypeptide(L)'
;MKQDLPFVPTHKWSANTSYSLPSDKWQFDMTYRWIGSKQLPSTANYPEQYRVADVSKPYQQLDLQITRRWKDVQIYGGIENIFDFRQSFPILGYDQPFGEYFDPAFNWGPTKGREFYVGVRYSVK
;
A
#
# COMPACT_ATOMS: atom_id res chain seq x y z
N MET A 1 31.67 1.10 0.98
CA MET A 1 30.67 0.26 0.29
C MET A 1 29.30 0.77 0.67
N LYS A 2 28.36 0.87 -0.27
CA LYS A 2 26.97 1.29 0.01
C LYS A 2 26.26 0.06 0.59
N GLN A 3 25.86 0.11 1.86
CA GLN A 3 25.13 -0.98 2.50
C GLN A 3 23.64 -0.83 2.16
N ASP A 4 23.05 -1.85 1.54
CA ASP A 4 21.61 -1.88 1.30
C ASP A 4 20.89 -2.12 2.62
N LEU A 5 20.02 -1.20 3.00
CA LEU A 5 19.23 -1.29 4.22
C LEU A 5 18.01 -2.20 3.98
N PRO A 6 17.68 -3.09 4.92
CA PRO A 6 16.49 -3.94 4.79
C PRO A 6 15.22 -3.08 4.72
N PHE A 7 14.21 -3.61 4.02
CA PHE A 7 12.90 -2.99 3.82
C PHE A 7 12.89 -1.68 3.01
N VAL A 8 14.06 -1.21 2.54
CA VAL A 8 14.19 -0.04 1.68
C VAL A 8 14.21 -0.51 0.21
N PRO A 9 13.32 0.01 -0.64
CA PRO A 9 13.31 -0.37 -2.05
C PRO A 9 14.46 0.32 -2.79
N THR A 10 15.11 -0.38 -3.72
CA THR A 10 16.15 0.22 -4.58
C THR A 10 15.60 1.35 -5.43
N HIS A 11 14.35 1.20 -5.90
CA HIS A 11 13.67 2.17 -6.75
C HIS A 11 12.20 2.31 -6.33
N LYS A 12 11.69 3.55 -6.36
CA LYS A 12 10.29 3.87 -6.09
C LYS A 12 9.84 4.95 -7.06
N TRP A 13 8.69 4.73 -7.69
CA TRP A 13 8.06 5.68 -8.59
C TRP A 13 6.64 5.97 -8.13
N SER A 14 6.22 7.23 -8.26
CA SER A 14 4.84 7.63 -7.97
C SER A 14 4.39 8.71 -8.94
N ALA A 15 3.17 8.57 -9.45
CA ALA A 15 2.50 9.55 -10.27
C ALA A 15 1.13 9.85 -9.69
N ASN A 16 0.76 11.13 -9.65
CA ASN A 16 -0.55 11.59 -9.20
C ASN A 16 -1.16 12.45 -10.29
N THR A 17 -2.41 12.21 -10.61
CA THR A 17 -3.15 12.97 -11.62
C THR A 17 -4.51 13.32 -11.06
N SER A 18 -4.88 14.59 -11.17
CA SER A 18 -6.19 15.10 -10.77
C SER A 18 -6.75 15.89 -11.94
N TYR A 19 -8.02 15.65 -12.25
CA TYR A 19 -8.72 16.34 -13.32
C TYR A 19 -10.12 16.71 -12.89
N SER A 20 -10.45 17.99 -13.01
CA SER A 20 -11.79 18.51 -12.80
C SER A 20 -12.42 18.91 -14.13
N LEU A 21 -13.69 18.57 -14.32
CA LEU A 21 -14.44 19.05 -15.48
C LEU A 21 -14.57 20.58 -15.45
N PRO A 22 -14.77 21.27 -16.58
CA PRO A 22 -14.89 22.73 -16.63
C PRO A 22 -15.98 23.33 -15.73
N SER A 23 -17.00 22.54 -15.37
CA SER A 23 -18.06 22.96 -14.44
C SER A 23 -17.69 22.84 -12.95
N ASP A 24 -16.50 22.31 -12.63
CA ASP A 24 -16.01 21.97 -11.29
C ASP A 24 -16.93 21.04 -10.46
N LYS A 25 -17.92 20.46 -11.14
CA LYS A 25 -18.92 19.57 -10.55
C LYS A 25 -18.41 18.16 -10.34
N TRP A 26 -17.41 17.75 -11.10
CA TRP A 26 -16.82 16.42 -11.08
C TRP A 26 -15.30 16.53 -11.05
N GLN A 27 -14.69 15.76 -10.17
CA GLN A 27 -13.24 15.55 -10.11
C GLN A 27 -12.93 14.06 -10.13
N PHE A 28 -11.86 13.72 -10.84
CA PHE A 28 -11.28 12.40 -10.94
C PHE A 28 -9.84 12.48 -10.46
N ASP A 29 -9.49 11.65 -9.48
CA ASP A 29 -8.13 11.55 -8.95
C ASP A 29 -7.61 10.14 -9.19
N MET A 30 -6.34 10.06 -9.58
CA MET A 30 -5.62 8.82 -9.79
C MET A 30 -4.24 8.92 -9.15
N THR A 31 -3.90 7.91 -8.36
CA THR A 31 -2.56 7.75 -7.79
C THR A 31 -2.00 6.40 -8.20
N TYR A 32 -0.87 6.43 -8.91
CA TYR A 32 -0.11 5.23 -9.27
C TYR A 32 1.20 5.19 -8.49
N ARG A 33 1.53 4.03 -7.93
CA ARG A 33 2.79 3.76 -7.23
C ARG A 33 3.40 2.47 -7.76
N TRP A 34 4.69 2.50 -8.05
CA TRP A 34 5.51 1.31 -8.29
C TRP A 34 6.62 1.26 -7.23
N ILE A 35 6.73 0.15 -6.53
CA ILE A 35 7.73 -0.08 -5.49
C ILE A 35 8.55 -1.30 -5.92
N GLY A 36 9.86 -1.06 -6.12
CA GLY A 36 10.81 -2.11 -6.45
C GLY A 36 11.01 -3.09 -5.29
N SER A 37 11.73 -4.17 -5.60
CA SER A 37 12.12 -5.15 -4.61
C SER A 37 12.91 -4.53 -3.46
N LYS A 38 12.77 -5.13 -2.27
CA LYS A 38 13.45 -4.73 -1.04
C LYS A 38 14.30 -5.88 -0.55
N GLN A 39 15.49 -5.60 -0.03
CA GLN A 39 16.23 -6.59 0.73
C GLN A 39 15.45 -6.90 2.02
N LEU A 40 15.33 -8.18 2.36
CA LEU A 40 14.71 -8.66 3.59
C LEU A 40 15.78 -9.21 4.55
N PRO A 41 15.55 -9.15 5.87
CA PRO A 41 16.40 -9.82 6.84
C PRO A 41 16.50 -11.31 6.51
N SER A 42 17.72 -11.86 6.54
CA SER A 42 17.92 -13.27 6.22
C SER A 42 17.29 -14.14 7.30
N THR A 43 16.52 -15.13 6.85
CA THR A 43 15.89 -16.15 7.70
C THR A 43 16.47 -17.53 7.43
N ALA A 44 17.62 -17.63 6.75
CA ALA A 44 18.19 -18.91 6.33
C ALA A 44 18.43 -19.90 7.50
N ASN A 45 18.73 -19.38 8.68
CA ASN A 45 18.97 -20.16 9.90
C ASN A 45 17.68 -20.47 10.69
N TYR A 46 16.51 -20.04 10.21
CA TYR A 46 15.23 -20.30 10.88
C TYR A 46 14.69 -21.69 10.50
N PRO A 47 13.79 -22.28 11.31
CA PRO A 47 13.00 -23.44 10.93
C PRO A 47 12.29 -23.23 9.60
N GLU A 48 12.10 -24.29 8.82
CA GLU A 48 11.58 -24.22 7.44
C GLU A 48 10.30 -23.41 7.29
N GLN A 49 9.39 -23.54 8.26
CA GLN A 49 8.11 -22.82 8.30
C GLN A 49 8.24 -21.28 8.43
N TYR A 50 9.37 -20.77 8.91
CA TYR A 50 9.63 -19.33 9.07
C TYR A 50 10.65 -18.78 8.07
N ARG A 51 11.15 -19.62 7.16
CA ARG A 51 12.07 -19.19 6.10
C ARG A 51 11.30 -18.46 5.00
N VAL A 52 11.81 -17.31 4.62
CA VAL A 52 11.29 -16.46 3.55
C VAL A 52 12.41 -16.08 2.58
N ALA A 53 12.06 -15.59 1.40
CA ALA A 53 13.04 -15.10 0.43
C ALA A 53 13.84 -13.91 0.99
N ASP A 54 15.11 -13.79 0.61
CA ASP A 54 15.96 -12.65 1.01
C ASP A 54 15.56 -11.34 0.32
N VAL A 55 14.70 -11.39 -0.69
CA VAL A 55 14.25 -10.24 -1.48
C VAL A 55 12.74 -10.27 -1.63
N SER A 56 12.09 -9.12 -1.42
CA SER A 56 10.65 -8.97 -1.60
C SER A 56 10.26 -8.97 -3.07
N LYS A 57 9.00 -9.34 -3.35
CA LYS A 57 8.43 -9.11 -4.69
C LYS A 57 8.25 -7.60 -4.90
N PRO A 58 8.58 -7.05 -6.09
CA PRO A 58 8.18 -5.69 -6.44
C PRO A 58 6.66 -5.65 -6.63
N TYR A 59 6.06 -4.48 -6.44
CA TYR A 59 4.61 -4.34 -6.54
C TYR A 59 4.18 -2.98 -7.06
N GLN A 60 2.93 -2.96 -7.51
CA GLN A 60 2.26 -1.78 -8.04
C GLN A 60 0.97 -1.55 -7.27
N GLN A 61 0.63 -0.29 -7.07
CA GLN A 61 -0.66 0.11 -6.52
C GLN A 61 -1.26 1.19 -7.42
N LEU A 62 -2.55 1.07 -7.66
CA LEU A 62 -3.34 2.07 -8.37
C LEU A 62 -4.56 2.37 -7.50
N ASP A 63 -4.73 3.64 -7.17
CA ASP A 63 -5.86 4.15 -6.41
C ASP A 63 -6.62 5.14 -7.31
N LEU A 64 -7.96 5.08 -7.26
CA LEU A 64 -8.85 5.96 -8.01
C LEU A 64 -9.90 6.55 -7.08
N GLN A 65 -10.20 7.83 -7.26
CA GLN A 65 -11.29 8.51 -6.59
C GLN A 65 -12.11 9.34 -7.57
N ILE A 66 -13.43 9.33 -7.37
CA ILE A 66 -14.36 10.20 -8.09
C ILE A 66 -15.10 11.05 -7.06
N THR A 67 -15.14 12.35 -7.29
CA THR A 67 -15.85 13.31 -6.44
C THR A 67 -16.91 14.05 -7.24
N ARG A 68 -18.12 14.14 -6.70
CA ARG A 68 -19.22 14.98 -7.17
C ARG A 68 -19.42 16.14 -6.20
N ARG A 69 -19.35 17.37 -6.71
CA ARG A 69 -19.54 18.61 -5.94
C ARG A 69 -20.89 19.28 -6.19
N TRP A 70 -21.64 19.51 -5.12
CA TRP A 70 -22.72 20.48 -5.05
C TRP A 70 -22.23 21.71 -4.28
N LYS A 71 -23.12 22.68 -4.04
CA LYS A 71 -22.78 23.95 -3.40
C LYS A 71 -22.09 23.77 -2.05
N ASP A 72 -22.75 23.05 -1.14
CA ASP A 72 -22.29 22.87 0.23
C ASP A 72 -21.95 21.40 0.54
N VAL A 73 -22.25 20.48 -0.38
CA VAL A 73 -22.08 19.02 -0.21
C VAL A 73 -21.15 18.51 -1.30
N GLN A 74 -20.25 17.60 -0.95
CA GLN A 74 -19.50 16.78 -1.89
C GLN A 74 -19.69 15.32 -1.51
N ILE A 75 -19.97 14.47 -2.49
CA ILE A 75 -19.96 13.02 -2.31
C ILE A 75 -18.78 12.50 -3.11
N TYR A 76 -17.98 11.64 -2.50
CA TYR A 76 -16.85 11.02 -3.17
C TYR A 76 -16.83 9.54 -2.86
N GLY A 77 -16.30 8.78 -3.80
CA GLY A 77 -16.07 7.36 -3.64
C GLY A 77 -14.84 6.95 -4.41
N GLY A 78 -14.19 5.91 -3.94
CA GLY A 78 -12.94 5.47 -4.52
C GLY A 78 -12.64 4.02 -4.24
N ILE A 79 -11.57 3.58 -4.89
CA ILE A 79 -10.98 2.26 -4.76
C ILE A 79 -9.49 2.46 -4.52
N GLU A 80 -8.99 1.86 -3.45
CA GLU A 80 -7.56 1.78 -3.17
C GLU A 80 -7.05 0.40 -3.57
N ASN A 81 -5.80 0.33 -4.02
CA ASN A 81 -5.12 -0.90 -4.38
C ASN A 81 -5.93 -1.76 -5.39
N ILE A 82 -6.25 -1.20 -6.56
CA ILE A 82 -7.06 -1.88 -7.60
C ILE A 82 -6.53 -3.27 -7.96
N PHE A 83 -5.20 -3.42 -8.02
CA PHE A 83 -4.52 -4.68 -8.35
C PHE A 83 -4.56 -5.71 -7.23
N ASP A 84 -5.07 -5.35 -6.05
CA ASP A 84 -5.23 -6.22 -4.88
C ASP A 84 -3.91 -6.87 -4.42
N PHE A 85 -2.79 -6.16 -4.56
CA PHE A 85 -1.50 -6.66 -4.11
C PHE A 85 -1.44 -6.62 -2.57
N ARG A 86 -1.07 -7.75 -1.95
CA ARG A 86 -0.93 -7.87 -0.49
C ARG A 86 0.30 -8.70 -0.14
N GLN A 87 0.95 -8.35 0.95
CA GLN A 87 1.90 -9.23 1.61
C GLN A 87 1.13 -10.27 2.44
N SER A 88 1.32 -11.56 2.16
CA SER A 88 0.62 -12.64 2.85
C SER A 88 1.01 -12.80 4.32
N PHE A 89 2.29 -12.63 4.64
CA PHE A 89 2.84 -12.84 5.99
C PHE A 89 3.60 -11.58 6.44
N PRO A 90 2.91 -10.56 6.96
CA PRO A 90 3.53 -9.33 7.48
C PRO A 90 4.18 -9.50 8.85
N ILE A 91 3.88 -10.60 9.54
CA ILE A 91 4.41 -10.95 10.87
C ILE A 91 5.03 -12.34 10.73
N LEU A 92 6.32 -12.48 11.05
CA LEU A 92 6.97 -13.80 11.17
C LEU A 92 6.66 -14.40 12.53
N GLY A 93 6.57 -15.74 12.60
CA GLY A 93 6.25 -16.45 13.84
C GLY A 93 4.88 -16.10 14.42
N TYR A 94 3.90 -15.70 13.58
CA TYR A 94 2.59 -15.23 14.03
C TYR A 94 1.81 -16.25 14.88
N ASP A 95 2.16 -17.53 14.77
CA ASP A 95 1.64 -18.66 15.53
C ASP A 95 2.23 -18.78 16.94
N GLN A 96 3.38 -18.15 17.20
CA GLN A 96 4.06 -18.11 18.50
C GLN A 96 4.46 -16.67 18.86
N PRO A 97 3.53 -15.84 19.37
CA PRO A 97 3.74 -14.40 19.58
C PRO A 97 4.81 -14.02 20.63
N PHE A 98 5.37 -15.01 21.34
CA PHE A 98 6.48 -14.86 22.28
C PHE A 98 7.64 -15.82 21.97
N GLY A 99 7.63 -16.46 20.80
CA GLY A 99 8.66 -17.37 20.34
C GLY A 99 9.90 -16.63 19.81
N GLU A 100 11.01 -17.35 19.70
CA GLU A 100 12.31 -16.80 19.27
C GLU A 100 12.26 -16.13 17.88
N TYR A 101 11.40 -16.64 16.99
CA TYR A 101 11.30 -16.17 15.60
C TYR A 101 10.16 -15.16 15.35
N PHE A 102 9.49 -14.69 16.42
CA PHE A 102 8.42 -13.71 16.30
C PHE A 102 8.98 -12.34 15.89
N ASP A 103 8.55 -11.84 14.73
CA ASP A 103 8.90 -10.50 14.26
C ASP A 103 7.64 -9.78 13.76
N PRO A 104 7.10 -8.81 14.55
CA PRO A 104 5.93 -8.03 14.15
C PRO A 104 6.26 -6.94 13.12
N ALA A 105 7.54 -6.68 12.86
CA ALA A 105 8.03 -5.63 11.95
C ALA A 105 8.52 -6.19 10.61
N PHE A 106 8.10 -7.41 10.23
CA PHE A 106 8.47 -8.03 8.96
C PHE A 106 7.64 -7.52 7.75
N ASN A 107 7.02 -6.35 7.87
CA ASN A 107 6.13 -5.78 6.85
C ASN A 107 6.92 -4.99 5.78
N TRP A 108 6.99 -5.52 4.57
CA TRP A 108 7.65 -4.90 3.42
C TRP A 108 6.65 -4.40 2.35
N GLY A 109 5.40 -4.84 2.40
CA GLY A 109 4.33 -4.46 1.47
C GLY A 109 3.02 -4.11 2.16
N PRO A 110 1.98 -3.79 1.38
CA PRO A 110 0.63 -3.54 1.90
C PRO A 110 0.07 -4.78 2.60
N THR A 111 -0.58 -4.58 3.75
CA THR A 111 -1.34 -5.63 4.46
C THR A 111 -2.80 -5.66 4.05
N LYS A 112 -3.32 -4.48 3.66
CA LYS A 112 -4.67 -4.30 3.14
C LYS A 112 -4.72 -4.50 1.64
N GLY A 113 -5.79 -5.14 1.21
CA GLY A 113 -6.10 -5.39 -0.19
C GLY A 113 -6.74 -4.24 -0.92
N ARG A 114 -7.46 -4.61 -1.97
CA ARG A 114 -8.43 -3.76 -2.63
C ARG A 114 -9.53 -3.37 -1.66
N GLU A 115 -9.65 -2.07 -1.39
CA GLU A 115 -10.66 -1.49 -0.51
C GLU A 115 -11.51 -0.48 -1.29
N PHE A 116 -12.81 -0.47 -1.05
CA PHE A 116 -13.74 0.50 -1.61
C PHE A 116 -14.22 1.42 -0.48
N TYR A 117 -14.41 2.70 -0.79
CA TYR A 117 -14.92 3.65 0.17
C TYR A 117 -15.89 4.64 -0.47
N VAL A 118 -16.75 5.21 0.37
CA VAL A 118 -17.64 6.31 0.04
C VAL A 118 -17.64 7.30 1.20
N GLY A 119 -17.68 8.58 0.90
CA GLY A 119 -17.67 9.65 1.89
C GLY A 119 -18.53 10.83 1.44
N VAL A 120 -18.97 11.60 2.43
CA VAL A 120 -19.70 12.85 2.25
C VAL A 120 -18.94 13.95 2.99
N ARG A 121 -18.71 15.07 2.31
CA ARG A 121 -18.15 16.29 2.91
C ARG A 121 -19.21 17.38 2.86
N TYR A 122 -19.56 17.94 4.01
CA TYR A 122 -20.43 19.12 4.12
C TYR A 122 -19.61 20.33 4.55
N SER A 123 -19.75 21.44 3.84
CA SER A 123 -19.07 22.70 4.14
C SER A 123 -20.04 23.64 4.84
N VAL A 124 -19.74 23.99 6.09
CA VAL A 124 -20.49 24.96 6.90
C VAL A 124 -19.86 26.35 6.71
N LYS A 125 -20.70 27.39 6.62
CA LYS A 125 -20.26 28.79 6.60
C LYS A 125 -20.22 29.39 8.00
#